data_AF-A0A4Z1KJJ9-F1
#
_entry.id   AF-A0A4Z1KJJ9-F1
#
_cell.length_a   1.000
_cell.length_b   1.000
_cell.length_c   1.000
_cell.angle_alpha   90.00
_cell.angle_beta   90.00
_cell.angle_gamma   90.00
#
_symmetry.space_group_name_H-M   'P 1'
#
loop_
_entity.id
_entity.type
_entity.pdbx_description
1 polymer ?
#
loop_
_entity_poly.entity_id
_entity_poly.type
_entity_poly.pdbx_seq_one_letter_code
_entity_poly.pdbx_strand_id
1 'polypeptide(L)'
;MVALSRDFENLREKTIQIQWCHSCWWKEDGPLQPLLLSDWIRVDAWYRSRSLEIETGEEVMVPVLDMVNHSFTPNAHWEHTSNGNALLVLVPDILLDGGSEITISYGVKGDAENLFNYGFIDSEVPLTSLILEVEPIATDPLRVTKVAAFGKRPSVRIFGHSNGETSWDCPFVYLACLNEEDGLEFKTVQEVDGSQSLKVFWQDVDVTESTDQFERLISGHEREDILKFRALNLMRDRIELQLERLHASEQIVETLLNGEMVDPNTQANALELRRIETDVLGVAYGAINEEISNLSKVSSISQLLTSVQVDAKHDDPSAESNEEDDFS
;
A
#
# COMPACT_ATOMS: atom_id res chain seq x y z
N MET A 1 -16.18 -5.11 -1.25
CA MET A 1 -17.64 -5.25 -1.43
C MET A 1 -18.24 -4.19 -2.36
N VAL A 2 -18.09 -2.88 -2.10
CA VAL A 2 -18.68 -1.81 -2.94
C VAL A 2 -18.27 -1.92 -4.42
N ALA A 3 -17.00 -2.21 -4.71
CA ALA A 3 -16.52 -2.42 -6.08
C ALA A 3 -17.25 -3.59 -6.77
N LEU A 4 -17.25 -4.78 -6.17
CA LEU A 4 -17.94 -5.97 -6.73
C LEU A 4 -19.44 -5.77 -6.91
N SER A 5 -20.11 -5.07 -5.98
CA SER A 5 -21.53 -4.73 -6.14
C SER A 5 -21.76 -3.81 -7.34
N ARG A 6 -20.90 -2.80 -7.53
CA ARG A 6 -20.96 -1.91 -8.70
C ARG A 6 -20.68 -2.67 -10.00
N ASP A 7 -19.71 -3.57 -9.99
CA ASP A 7 -19.34 -4.37 -11.17
C ASP A 7 -20.46 -5.34 -11.54
N PHE A 8 -21.12 -5.94 -10.55
CA PHE A 8 -22.30 -6.78 -10.75
C PHE A 8 -23.47 -6.01 -11.37
N GLU A 9 -23.75 -4.79 -10.89
CA GLU A 9 -24.81 -3.97 -11.50
C GLU A 9 -24.43 -3.55 -12.93
N ASN A 10 -23.17 -3.19 -13.19
CA ASN A 10 -22.69 -2.89 -14.53
C ASN A 10 -22.83 -4.10 -15.49
N LEU A 11 -22.52 -5.31 -15.02
CA LEU A 11 -22.76 -6.55 -15.76
C LEU A 11 -24.25 -6.69 -16.09
N ARG A 12 -25.12 -6.47 -15.10
CA ARG A 12 -26.57 -6.54 -15.28
C ARG A 12 -27.07 -5.53 -16.31
N GLU A 13 -26.71 -4.25 -16.15
CA GLU A 13 -27.10 -3.17 -17.07
C GLU A 13 -26.72 -3.49 -18.53
N LYS A 14 -25.50 -4.01 -18.75
CA LYS A 14 -24.99 -4.34 -20.09
C LYS A 14 -25.61 -5.60 -20.69
N THR A 15 -26.04 -6.55 -19.87
CA THR A 15 -26.47 -7.87 -20.35
C THR A 15 -27.97 -8.08 -20.30
N ILE A 16 -28.73 -7.26 -19.57
CA ILE A 16 -30.17 -7.49 -19.38
C ILE A 16 -31.00 -7.38 -20.66
N GLN A 17 -30.49 -6.70 -21.69
CA GLN A 17 -31.14 -6.61 -23.00
C GLN A 17 -30.73 -7.75 -23.95
N ILE A 18 -29.70 -8.54 -23.59
CA ILE A 18 -29.26 -9.70 -24.36
C ILE A 18 -30.22 -10.85 -24.03
N GLN A 19 -30.95 -11.33 -25.04
CA GLN A 19 -32.07 -12.28 -24.86
C GLN A 19 -31.72 -13.51 -24.01
N TRP A 20 -30.56 -14.14 -24.28
CA TRP A 20 -30.15 -15.33 -23.53
C TRP A 20 -29.73 -15.00 -22.09
N CYS A 21 -29.02 -13.88 -21.86
CA CYS A 21 -28.65 -13.44 -20.51
C CYS A 21 -29.90 -13.08 -19.71
N HIS A 22 -30.83 -12.35 -20.31
CA HIS A 22 -32.11 -12.01 -19.69
C HIS A 22 -32.83 -13.27 -19.23
N SER A 23 -33.00 -14.23 -20.14
CA SER A 23 -33.69 -15.48 -19.84
C SER A 23 -32.97 -16.32 -18.77
N CYS A 24 -31.64 -16.45 -18.84
CA CYS A 24 -30.89 -17.40 -18.02
C CYS A 24 -30.35 -16.82 -16.72
N TRP A 25 -30.00 -15.54 -16.66
CA TRP A 25 -29.33 -14.94 -15.49
C TRP A 25 -30.24 -14.00 -14.71
N TRP A 26 -31.18 -13.32 -15.36
CA TRP A 26 -31.90 -12.20 -14.73
C TRP A 26 -33.37 -12.47 -14.45
N LYS A 27 -33.97 -13.50 -15.07
CA LYS A 27 -35.39 -13.83 -14.96
C LYS A 27 -35.62 -14.85 -13.83
N GLU A 28 -36.55 -14.56 -12.92
CA GLU A 28 -36.88 -15.44 -11.78
C GLU A 28 -37.44 -16.82 -12.20
N ASP A 29 -38.23 -16.86 -13.27
CA ASP A 29 -38.80 -18.08 -13.86
C ASP A 29 -38.02 -18.57 -15.08
N GLY A 30 -36.72 -18.23 -15.14
CA GLY A 30 -35.79 -18.69 -16.18
C GLY A 30 -35.48 -20.20 -16.11
N PRO A 31 -34.75 -20.73 -17.09
CA PRO A 31 -34.30 -22.13 -17.07
C PRO A 31 -33.21 -22.39 -16.01
N LEU A 32 -32.58 -21.35 -15.47
CA LEU A 32 -31.59 -21.41 -14.40
C LEU A 32 -32.06 -20.56 -13.21
N GLN A 33 -31.44 -20.77 -12.05
CA GLN A 33 -31.59 -19.86 -10.93
C GLN A 33 -31.03 -18.47 -11.30
N PRO A 34 -31.69 -17.38 -10.88
CA PRO A 34 -31.17 -16.02 -11.12
C PRO A 34 -29.78 -15.86 -10.55
N LEU A 35 -28.93 -15.18 -11.30
CA LEU A 35 -27.58 -14.83 -10.87
C LEU A 35 -27.66 -13.83 -9.71
N LEU A 36 -27.06 -14.18 -8.58
CA LEU A 36 -27.00 -13.34 -7.39
C LEU A 36 -25.62 -12.68 -7.25
N LEU A 37 -25.57 -11.59 -6.46
CA LEU A 37 -24.30 -10.97 -6.09
C LEU A 37 -23.36 -11.97 -5.39
N SER A 38 -23.88 -12.92 -4.62
CA SER A 38 -23.08 -13.97 -4.00
C SER A 38 -22.40 -14.90 -5.01
N ASP A 39 -23.04 -15.17 -6.15
CA ASP A 39 -22.46 -15.97 -7.21
C ASP A 39 -21.33 -15.18 -7.90
N TRP A 40 -21.54 -13.88 -8.11
CA TRP A 40 -20.52 -12.99 -8.65
C TRP A 40 -19.28 -12.91 -7.75
N ILE A 41 -19.47 -12.75 -6.44
CA ILE A 41 -18.38 -12.77 -5.45
C ILE A 41 -17.63 -14.10 -5.49
N ARG A 42 -18.35 -15.22 -5.63
CA ARG A 42 -17.73 -16.55 -5.70
C ARG A 42 -16.89 -16.73 -6.97
N VAL A 43 -17.39 -16.30 -8.12
CA VAL A 43 -16.66 -16.36 -9.40
C VAL A 43 -15.39 -15.52 -9.33
N ASP A 44 -15.49 -14.31 -8.79
CA ASP A 44 -14.36 -13.43 -8.58
C ASP A 44 -13.32 -14.03 -7.61
N ALA A 45 -13.77 -14.66 -6.51
CA ALA A 45 -12.87 -15.38 -5.60
C ALA A 45 -12.16 -16.56 -6.30
N TRP A 46 -12.86 -17.34 -7.13
CA TRP A 46 -12.24 -18.41 -7.92
C TRP A 46 -11.22 -17.85 -8.91
N TYR A 47 -11.56 -16.78 -9.60
CA TYR A 47 -10.66 -16.14 -10.56
C TYR A 47 -9.36 -15.70 -9.88
N ARG A 48 -9.43 -14.93 -8.79
CA ARG A 48 -8.22 -14.44 -8.11
C ARG A 48 -7.37 -15.54 -7.49
N SER A 49 -8.01 -16.59 -6.96
CA SER A 49 -7.30 -17.66 -6.24
C SER A 49 -6.72 -18.76 -7.14
N ARG A 50 -7.18 -18.86 -8.40
CA ARG A 50 -6.87 -20.01 -9.28
C ARG A 50 -6.39 -19.65 -10.68
N SER A 51 -6.59 -18.41 -11.14
CA SER A 51 -6.07 -17.99 -12.43
C SER A 51 -4.56 -17.88 -12.39
N LEU A 52 -3.92 -18.27 -13.48
CA LEU A 52 -2.49 -18.19 -13.72
C LEU A 52 -2.25 -17.26 -14.90
N GLU A 53 -1.22 -16.42 -14.79
CA GLU A 53 -0.73 -15.64 -15.92
C GLU A 53 0.20 -16.53 -16.77
N ILE A 54 -0.15 -16.72 -18.04
CA ILE A 54 0.70 -17.44 -19.01
C ILE A 54 1.63 -16.45 -19.75
N GLU A 55 2.64 -16.96 -20.44
CA GLU A 55 3.68 -16.15 -21.12
C GLU A 55 3.12 -15.10 -22.10
N THR A 56 1.90 -15.28 -22.59
CA THR A 56 1.20 -14.31 -23.45
C THR A 56 0.65 -13.09 -22.69
N GLY A 57 0.74 -13.08 -21.36
CA GLY A 57 0.12 -12.09 -20.47
C GLY A 57 -1.39 -12.31 -20.28
N GLU A 58 -1.93 -13.44 -20.74
CA GLU A 58 -3.33 -13.81 -20.53
C GLU A 58 -3.50 -14.54 -19.20
N GLU A 59 -4.64 -14.32 -18.55
CA GLU A 59 -5.01 -15.01 -17.31
C GLU A 59 -5.93 -16.20 -17.63
N VAL A 60 -5.52 -17.40 -17.21
CA VAL A 60 -6.23 -18.65 -17.50
C VAL A 60 -6.36 -19.52 -16.25
N MET A 61 -7.47 -20.23 -16.14
CA MET A 61 -7.63 -21.29 -15.14
C MET A 61 -7.29 -22.63 -15.80
N VAL A 62 -6.27 -23.31 -15.29
CA VAL A 62 -5.80 -24.59 -15.82
C VAL A 62 -6.31 -25.71 -14.91
N PRO A 63 -7.27 -26.55 -15.36
CA PRO A 63 -7.76 -27.66 -14.54
C PRO A 63 -6.62 -28.58 -14.10
N VAL A 64 -6.75 -29.15 -12.90
CA VAL A 64 -5.74 -30.00 -12.23
C VAL A 64 -4.59 -29.18 -11.65
N LEU A 65 -4.02 -28.25 -12.44
CA LEU A 65 -2.96 -27.37 -11.94
C LEU A 65 -3.50 -26.40 -10.86
N ASP A 66 -4.76 -25.97 -11.00
CA ASP A 66 -5.48 -25.14 -10.01
C ASP A 66 -5.74 -25.83 -8.66
N MET A 67 -5.38 -27.11 -8.52
CA MET A 67 -5.45 -27.87 -7.27
C MET A 67 -4.10 -27.98 -6.56
N VAL A 68 -3.01 -27.49 -7.16
CA VAL A 68 -1.66 -27.62 -6.63
C VAL A 68 -1.39 -26.46 -5.68
N ASN A 69 -1.20 -26.76 -4.39
CA ASN A 69 -1.08 -25.76 -3.35
C ASN A 69 0.25 -24.99 -3.40
N HIS A 70 0.25 -23.84 -2.72
CA HIS A 70 1.44 -23.04 -2.51
C HIS A 70 2.39 -23.70 -1.51
N SER A 71 3.70 -23.57 -1.74
CA SER A 71 4.73 -23.58 -0.70
C SER A 71 5.82 -22.58 -1.06
N PHE A 72 6.46 -21.98 -0.04
CA PHE A 72 7.63 -21.14 -0.20
C PHE A 72 8.85 -21.94 -0.70
N THR A 73 8.91 -23.24 -0.37
CA THR A 73 9.93 -24.19 -0.84
C THR A 73 9.30 -25.26 -1.74
N PRO A 74 8.83 -24.88 -2.94
CA PRO A 74 8.04 -25.77 -3.77
C PRO A 74 8.87 -26.95 -4.28
N ASN A 75 8.21 -28.10 -4.43
CA ASN A 75 8.82 -29.30 -5.00
C ASN A 75 8.51 -29.50 -6.50
N ALA A 76 7.66 -28.64 -7.05
CA ALA A 76 7.32 -28.60 -8.47
C ALA A 76 7.24 -27.16 -8.98
N HIS A 77 7.26 -27.02 -10.30
CA HIS A 77 6.89 -25.82 -11.02
C HIS A 77 6.05 -26.20 -12.23
N TRP A 78 5.44 -25.23 -12.89
CA TRP A 78 4.74 -25.49 -14.14
C TRP A 78 5.44 -24.79 -15.31
N GLU A 79 5.33 -25.39 -16.49
CA GLU A 79 5.92 -24.88 -17.73
C GLU A 79 4.85 -24.77 -18.81
N HIS A 80 4.90 -23.68 -19.56
CA HIS A 80 4.12 -23.54 -20.77
C HIS A 80 4.82 -24.27 -21.92
N THR A 81 4.05 -25.02 -22.70
CA THR A 81 4.58 -25.78 -23.83
C THR A 81 4.24 -25.12 -25.15
N SER A 82 5.08 -25.36 -26.16
CA SER A 82 4.90 -24.80 -27.52
C SER A 82 3.56 -25.12 -28.20
N ASN A 83 2.80 -26.10 -27.70
CA ASN A 83 1.47 -26.45 -28.20
C ASN A 83 0.32 -25.88 -27.36
N GLY A 84 0.60 -24.98 -26.41
CA GLY A 84 -0.40 -24.30 -25.59
C GLY A 84 -0.84 -25.05 -24.33
N ASN A 85 -0.15 -26.14 -23.95
CA ASN A 85 -0.46 -26.86 -22.71
C ASN A 85 0.39 -26.34 -21.55
N ALA A 86 -0.10 -26.53 -20.33
CA ALA A 86 0.67 -26.39 -19.09
C ALA A 86 1.11 -27.78 -18.60
N LEU A 87 2.39 -27.93 -18.27
CA LEU A 87 2.95 -29.14 -17.68
C LEU A 87 3.37 -28.86 -16.23
N LEU A 88 2.92 -29.70 -15.30
CA LEU A 88 3.44 -29.71 -13.93
C LEU A 88 4.68 -30.60 -13.88
N VAL A 89 5.82 -30.04 -13.47
CA VAL A 89 7.13 -30.67 -13.53
C VAL A 89 7.75 -30.63 -12.13
N LEU A 90 8.28 -31.76 -11.67
CA LEU A 90 9.04 -31.79 -10.41
C LEU A 90 10.35 -31.02 -10.57
N VAL A 91 10.75 -30.31 -9.53
CA VAL A 91 12.08 -29.69 -9.48
C VAL A 91 13.14 -30.79 -9.66
N PRO A 92 14.19 -30.55 -10.47
CA PRO A 92 15.24 -31.54 -10.70
C PRO A 92 15.83 -32.07 -9.39
N ASP A 93 16.18 -33.35 -9.39
CA ASP A 93 16.81 -34.06 -8.27
C ASP A 93 15.95 -34.21 -6.99
N ILE A 94 14.66 -33.82 -7.02
CA ILE A 94 13.71 -34.15 -5.97
C ILE A 94 13.11 -35.55 -6.20
N LEU A 95 13.16 -36.39 -5.17
CA LEU A 95 12.43 -37.65 -5.09
C LEU A 95 11.32 -37.50 -4.04
N LEU A 96 10.08 -37.72 -4.46
CA LEU A 96 8.92 -37.70 -3.58
C LEU A 96 8.49 -39.12 -3.21
N ASP A 97 8.20 -39.32 -1.93
CA ASP A 97 7.62 -40.57 -1.45
C ASP A 97 6.15 -40.67 -1.88
N GLY A 98 5.65 -41.90 -1.97
CA GLY A 98 4.23 -42.13 -2.23
C GLY A 98 3.37 -41.50 -1.12
N GLY A 99 2.51 -40.55 -1.49
CA GLY A 99 1.65 -39.81 -0.55
C GLY A 99 2.17 -38.41 -0.18
N SER A 100 3.35 -38.00 -0.65
CA SER A 100 3.81 -36.62 -0.54
C SER A 100 2.93 -35.67 -1.38
N GLU A 101 2.65 -34.49 -0.82
CA GLU A 101 1.96 -33.43 -1.53
C GLU A 101 2.89 -32.77 -2.57
N ILE A 102 2.33 -32.44 -3.74
CA ILE A 102 3.03 -31.66 -4.77
C ILE A 102 2.64 -30.19 -4.58
N THR A 103 3.64 -29.31 -4.53
CA THR A 103 3.45 -27.88 -4.28
C THR A 103 4.21 -27.02 -5.29
N ILE A 104 3.67 -25.84 -5.59
CA ILE A 104 4.27 -24.83 -6.47
C ILE A 104 4.42 -23.49 -5.74
N SER A 105 5.20 -22.57 -6.30
CA SER A 105 5.20 -21.18 -5.81
C SER A 105 4.10 -20.39 -6.51
N TYR A 106 3.29 -19.64 -5.75
CA TYR A 106 2.37 -18.63 -6.27
C TYR A 106 3.06 -17.26 -6.44
N GLY A 107 4.39 -17.22 -6.22
CA GLY A 107 5.18 -16.00 -6.16
C GLY A 107 5.34 -15.46 -4.74
N VAL A 108 6.24 -14.50 -4.58
CA VAL A 108 6.45 -13.81 -3.29
C VAL A 108 5.46 -12.65 -3.21
N LYS A 109 4.49 -12.76 -2.30
CA LYS A 109 3.40 -11.80 -2.10
C LYS A 109 3.31 -11.43 -0.62
N GLY A 110 2.78 -10.25 -0.32
CA GLY A 110 2.58 -9.81 1.07
C GLY A 110 1.43 -10.56 1.75
N ASP A 111 1.45 -10.59 3.09
CA ASP A 111 0.45 -11.30 3.90
C ASP A 111 -1.00 -10.90 3.60
N ALA A 112 -1.24 -9.59 3.45
CA ALA A 112 -2.54 -9.06 3.08
C ALA A 112 -2.98 -9.49 1.67
N GLU A 113 -2.05 -9.57 0.72
CA GLU A 113 -2.33 -10.02 -0.64
C GLU A 113 -2.64 -11.52 -0.66
N ASN A 114 -1.86 -12.32 0.06
CA ASN A 114 -2.09 -13.75 0.20
C ASN A 114 -3.45 -14.04 0.84
N LEU A 115 -3.78 -13.36 1.93
CA LEU A 115 -5.06 -13.54 2.60
C LEU A 115 -6.23 -13.10 1.71
N PHE A 116 -6.10 -11.97 1.01
CA PHE A 116 -7.17 -11.44 0.16
C PHE A 116 -7.41 -12.25 -1.12
N ASN A 117 -6.35 -12.75 -1.76
CA ASN A 117 -6.46 -13.47 -3.03
C ASN A 117 -6.64 -14.97 -2.84
N TYR A 118 -5.97 -15.59 -1.87
CA TYR A 118 -5.93 -17.04 -1.71
C TYR A 118 -6.55 -17.55 -0.40
N GLY A 119 -6.82 -16.66 0.57
CA GLY A 119 -7.50 -17.02 1.80
C GLY A 119 -6.60 -17.61 2.90
N PHE A 120 -5.28 -17.46 2.80
CA PHE A 120 -4.32 -17.91 3.80
C PHE A 120 -3.18 -16.91 3.99
N ILE A 121 -2.45 -17.02 5.10
CA ILE A 121 -1.19 -16.32 5.36
C ILE A 121 -0.08 -17.36 5.30
N ASP A 122 0.98 -17.08 4.55
CA ASP A 122 2.12 -17.99 4.44
C ASP A 122 3.14 -17.69 5.53
N SER A 123 3.22 -18.54 6.54
CA SER A 123 4.17 -18.41 7.64
C SER A 123 5.59 -18.84 7.30
N GLU A 124 5.81 -19.45 6.12
CA GLU A 124 7.15 -19.85 5.65
C GLU A 124 7.90 -18.67 5.00
N VAL A 125 7.20 -17.60 4.61
CA VAL A 125 7.82 -16.42 3.98
C VAL A 125 8.58 -15.63 5.03
N PRO A 126 9.91 -15.43 4.89
CA PRO A 126 10.74 -14.72 5.87
C PRO A 126 10.64 -13.19 5.77
N LEU A 127 9.62 -12.67 5.09
CA LEU A 127 9.45 -11.27 4.74
C LEU A 127 7.97 -10.90 4.83
N THR A 128 7.62 -10.02 5.74
CA THR A 128 6.31 -9.36 5.76
C THR A 128 6.39 -8.05 5.00
N SER A 129 5.32 -7.71 4.28
CA SER A 129 5.20 -6.39 3.65
C SER A 129 3.83 -5.77 3.88
N LEU A 130 3.81 -4.48 4.20
CA LEU A 130 2.63 -3.65 4.38
C LEU A 130 2.70 -2.45 3.43
N ILE A 131 1.56 -2.06 2.87
CA ILE A 131 1.45 -0.84 2.05
C ILE A 131 0.47 0.10 2.73
N LEU A 132 0.91 1.33 3.01
CA LEU A 132 0.07 2.39 3.53
C LEU A 132 -0.02 3.52 2.52
N GLU A 133 -1.23 4.02 2.30
CA GLU A 133 -1.44 5.23 1.51
C GLU A 133 -0.88 6.45 2.24
N VAL A 134 -0.22 7.35 1.51
CA VAL A 134 0.32 8.59 2.07
C VAL A 134 -0.54 9.74 1.57
N GLU A 135 -1.22 10.43 2.48
CA GLU A 135 -2.02 11.58 2.10
C GLU A 135 -1.12 12.80 1.84
N PRO A 136 -1.39 13.58 0.77
CA PRO A 136 -0.71 14.85 0.56
C PRO A 136 -0.96 15.81 1.74
N ILE A 137 0.06 16.58 2.12
CA ILE A 137 -0.01 17.49 3.25
C ILE A 137 -1.08 18.55 2.98
N ALA A 138 -2.10 18.64 3.85
CA ALA A 138 -3.26 19.51 3.63
C ALA A 138 -2.87 21.00 3.54
N THR A 139 -1.89 21.42 4.34
CA THR A 139 -1.39 22.80 4.41
C THR A 139 -0.39 23.15 3.31
N ASP A 140 0.05 22.18 2.51
CA ASP A 140 1.03 22.41 1.45
C ASP A 140 0.36 23.07 0.21
N PRO A 141 0.78 24.29 -0.19
CA PRO A 141 0.23 24.97 -1.36
C PRO A 141 0.52 24.22 -2.67
N LEU A 142 1.60 23.43 -2.72
CA LEU A 142 2.03 22.66 -3.90
C LEU A 142 1.44 21.25 -3.95
N ARG A 143 0.56 20.87 -2.99
CA ARG A 143 0.09 19.47 -2.84
C ARG A 143 -0.46 18.86 -4.13
N VAL A 144 -1.28 19.61 -4.88
CA VAL A 144 -1.93 19.11 -6.11
C VAL A 144 -0.88 18.93 -7.20
N THR A 145 0.05 19.89 -7.31
CA THR A 145 1.14 19.88 -8.29
C THR A 145 2.12 18.74 -8.02
N LYS A 146 2.49 18.50 -6.76
CA LYS A 146 3.35 17.38 -6.36
C LYS A 146 2.74 16.03 -6.67
N VAL A 147 1.44 15.84 -6.39
CA VAL A 147 0.74 14.59 -6.73
C VAL A 147 0.67 14.39 -8.25
N ALA A 148 0.36 15.45 -9.00
CA ALA A 148 0.33 15.40 -10.46
C ALA A 148 1.70 15.07 -11.05
N ALA A 149 2.77 15.68 -10.53
CA ALA A 149 4.14 15.45 -10.96
C ALA A 149 4.68 14.06 -10.60
N PHE A 150 4.25 13.49 -9.47
CA PHE A 150 4.65 12.14 -9.07
C PHE A 150 4.04 11.07 -9.98
N GLY A 151 2.86 11.33 -10.54
CA GLY A 151 2.22 10.47 -11.57
C GLY A 151 1.76 9.09 -11.08
N LYS A 152 2.01 8.75 -9.81
CA LYS A 152 1.65 7.48 -9.17
C LYS A 152 0.83 7.76 -7.92
N ARG A 153 0.15 6.74 -7.37
CA ARG A 153 -0.53 6.86 -6.08
C ARG A 153 0.53 6.95 -4.97
N PRO A 154 0.53 8.00 -4.13
CA PRO A 154 1.43 8.06 -2.98
C PRO A 154 1.19 6.92 -1.99
N SER A 155 2.23 6.15 -1.73
CA SER A 155 2.21 5.07 -0.75
C SER A 155 3.58 4.86 -0.15
N VAL A 156 3.61 4.38 1.08
CA VAL A 156 4.81 3.79 1.69
C VAL A 156 4.65 2.29 1.74
N ARG A 157 5.73 1.59 1.39
CA ARG A 157 5.87 0.17 1.64
C ARG A 157 6.78 -0.03 2.84
N ILE A 158 6.33 -0.81 3.82
CA ILE A 158 7.09 -1.18 5.01
C ILE A 158 7.33 -2.67 4.95
N PHE A 159 8.56 -3.08 5.23
CA PHE A 159 9.00 -4.46 5.20
C PHE A 159 9.47 -4.87 6.60
N GLY A 160 9.01 -6.02 7.06
CA GLY A 160 9.52 -6.70 8.26
C GLY A 160 10.41 -7.87 7.85
N HIS A 161 11.63 -7.91 8.36
CA HIS A 161 12.62 -8.93 8.04
C HIS A 161 12.72 -9.99 9.14
N SER A 162 13.18 -11.19 8.79
CA SER A 162 13.34 -12.30 9.75
C SER A 162 14.31 -12.03 10.90
N ASN A 163 15.19 -11.02 10.78
CA ASN A 163 16.11 -10.59 11.84
C ASN A 163 15.43 -9.65 12.86
N GLY A 164 14.15 -9.31 12.67
CA GLY A 164 13.40 -8.39 13.52
C GLY A 164 13.61 -6.92 13.17
N GLU A 165 14.37 -6.60 12.12
CA GLU A 165 14.51 -5.23 11.62
C GLU A 165 13.42 -4.90 10.61
N THR A 166 13.22 -3.60 10.38
CA THR A 166 12.30 -3.10 9.37
C THR A 166 13.00 -2.17 8.40
N SER A 167 12.58 -2.21 7.14
CA SER A 167 12.93 -1.20 6.14
C SER A 167 11.68 -0.62 5.52
N TRP A 168 11.76 0.58 4.95
CA TRP A 168 10.63 1.20 4.28
C TRP A 168 11.07 1.87 2.98
N ASP A 169 10.12 2.02 2.06
CA ASP A 169 10.29 2.69 0.77
C ASP A 169 9.10 3.62 0.54
N CYS A 170 9.36 4.93 0.53
CA CYS A 170 8.35 5.94 0.20
C CYS A 170 8.97 7.05 -0.65
N PRO A 171 9.06 6.88 -1.98
CA PRO A 171 9.62 7.90 -2.86
C PRO A 171 8.90 9.26 -2.74
N PHE A 172 7.59 9.23 -2.53
CA PHE A 172 6.77 10.43 -2.46
C PHE A 172 7.05 11.29 -1.22
N VAL A 173 7.46 10.72 -0.09
CA VAL A 173 7.59 11.50 1.16
C VAL A 173 8.66 12.59 1.05
N TYR A 174 9.73 12.31 0.29
CA TYR A 174 10.79 13.26 0.02
C TYR A 174 10.33 14.40 -0.89
N LEU A 175 9.49 14.12 -1.90
CA LEU A 175 8.86 15.19 -2.69
C LEU A 175 7.83 15.97 -1.86
N ALA A 176 7.09 15.29 -1.00
CA ALA A 176 6.04 15.88 -0.18
C ALA A 176 6.60 16.94 0.78
N CYS A 177 7.78 16.72 1.38
CA CYS A 177 8.37 17.64 2.36
C CYS A 177 9.14 18.84 1.78
N LEU A 178 9.29 18.93 0.46
CA LEU A 178 10.07 19.98 -0.20
C LEU A 178 9.24 21.22 -0.51
N ASN A 179 9.79 22.41 -0.28
CA ASN A 179 9.15 23.67 -0.60
C ASN A 179 9.92 24.43 -1.70
N GLU A 180 9.35 25.54 -2.18
CA GLU A 180 10.04 26.43 -3.13
C GLU A 180 11.34 27.00 -2.54
N GLU A 181 11.36 27.28 -1.24
CA GLU A 181 12.55 27.72 -0.50
C GLU A 181 13.70 26.70 -0.48
N ASP A 182 13.39 25.42 -0.70
CA ASP A 182 14.38 24.35 -0.74
C ASP A 182 14.96 24.17 -2.16
N GLY A 183 14.41 24.88 -3.17
CA GLY A 183 14.83 24.80 -4.56
C GLY A 183 13.94 23.92 -5.44
N LEU A 184 12.75 23.54 -4.97
CA LEU A 184 11.74 22.86 -5.78
C LEU A 184 10.91 23.87 -6.58
N GLU A 185 10.86 23.72 -7.90
CA GLU A 185 10.08 24.59 -8.76
C GLU A 185 9.25 23.78 -9.77
N PHE A 186 8.03 24.24 -10.04
CA PHE A 186 7.15 23.64 -11.05
C PHE A 186 6.88 24.64 -12.18
N LYS A 187 6.98 24.18 -13.43
CA LYS A 187 6.68 24.99 -14.61
C LYS A 187 5.74 24.24 -15.55
N THR A 188 4.67 24.89 -15.99
CA THR A 188 3.83 24.36 -17.07
C THR A 188 4.43 24.78 -18.41
N VAL A 189 4.84 23.82 -19.23
CA VAL A 189 5.36 24.07 -20.57
C VAL A 189 4.29 23.68 -21.58
N GLN A 190 4.04 24.57 -22.55
CA GLN A 190 3.19 24.26 -23.69
C GLN A 190 4.04 23.64 -24.80
N GLU A 191 3.68 22.43 -25.20
CA GLU A 191 4.31 21.69 -26.28
C GLU A 191 3.86 22.19 -27.66
N VAL A 192 4.60 21.83 -28.70
CA VAL A 192 4.36 22.27 -30.09
C VAL A 192 3.00 21.79 -30.63
N ASP A 193 2.46 20.70 -30.09
CA ASP A 193 1.13 20.16 -30.41
C ASP A 193 -0.01 20.85 -29.64
N GLY A 194 0.33 21.84 -28.79
CA GLY A 194 -0.62 22.57 -27.94
C GLY A 194 -0.94 21.86 -26.62
N SER A 195 -0.39 20.67 -26.37
CA SER A 195 -0.52 19.99 -25.09
C SER A 195 0.28 20.73 -24.00
N GLN A 196 -0.14 20.58 -22.75
CA GLN A 196 0.56 21.16 -21.59
C GLN A 196 1.22 20.05 -20.80
N SER A 197 2.50 20.22 -20.47
CA SER A 197 3.28 19.32 -19.64
C SER A 197 3.72 20.03 -18.37
N LEU A 198 3.64 19.33 -17.24
CA LEU A 198 4.14 19.81 -15.96
C LEU A 198 5.60 19.39 -15.83
N LYS A 199 6.51 20.36 -15.76
CA LYS A 199 7.93 20.13 -15.51
C LYS A 199 8.29 20.40 -14.07
N VAL A 200 9.20 19.59 -13.54
CA VAL A 200 9.73 19.69 -12.19
C VAL A 200 11.19 20.06 -12.25
N PHE A 201 11.58 21.09 -11.51
CA PHE A 201 12.95 21.54 -11.40
C PHE A 201 13.43 21.41 -9.95
N TRP A 202 14.65 20.92 -9.79
CA TRP A 202 15.37 20.88 -8.52
C TRP A 202 16.67 21.66 -8.68
N GLN A 203 16.81 22.77 -7.95
CA GLN A 203 17.97 23.69 -8.06
C GLN A 203 18.27 24.07 -9.52
N ASP A 204 17.25 24.53 -10.25
CA ASP A 204 17.30 24.89 -11.68
C ASP A 204 17.56 23.73 -12.67
N VAL A 205 17.66 22.48 -12.20
CA VAL A 205 17.84 21.29 -13.04
C VAL A 205 16.50 20.60 -13.28
N ASP A 206 16.16 20.30 -14.54
CA ASP A 206 14.96 19.55 -14.91
C ASP A 206 15.07 18.10 -14.39
N VAL A 207 14.18 17.72 -13.48
CA VAL A 207 14.08 16.39 -12.85
C VAL A 207 12.71 15.75 -13.05
N THR A 208 11.99 16.17 -14.10
CA THR A 208 10.61 15.70 -14.39
C THR A 208 10.50 14.16 -14.44
N GLU A 209 11.54 13.49 -14.95
CA GLU A 209 11.61 12.01 -15.06
C GLU A 209 12.18 11.31 -13.81
N SER A 210 12.42 12.04 -12.72
CA SER A 210 13.09 11.52 -11.51
C SER A 210 12.39 11.95 -10.23
N THR A 211 11.08 12.18 -10.30
CA THR A 211 10.24 12.61 -9.16
C THR A 211 10.09 11.54 -8.07
N ASP A 212 10.49 10.30 -8.33
CA ASP A 212 10.60 9.22 -7.36
C ASP A 212 12.03 9.00 -6.82
N GLN A 213 12.99 9.86 -7.17
CA GLN A 213 14.38 9.75 -6.72
C GLN A 213 14.83 10.92 -5.84
N PHE A 214 13.88 11.65 -5.25
CA PHE A 214 14.20 12.82 -4.43
C PHE A 214 15.10 12.50 -3.24
N GLU A 215 15.03 11.31 -2.66
CA GLU A 215 15.98 10.86 -1.63
C GLU A 215 17.44 10.97 -2.10
N ARG A 216 17.72 10.64 -3.37
CA ARG A 216 19.05 10.76 -3.96
C ARG A 216 19.37 12.20 -4.34
N LEU A 217 18.39 12.94 -4.86
CA LEU A 217 18.57 14.34 -5.29
C LEU A 217 18.84 15.29 -4.11
N ILE A 218 18.33 14.99 -2.92
CA ILE A 218 18.62 15.76 -1.70
C ILE A 218 19.99 15.42 -1.09
N SER A 219 20.62 14.31 -1.51
CA SER A 219 21.92 13.91 -0.97
C SER A 219 23.01 14.89 -1.43
N GLY A 220 23.77 15.43 -0.48
CA GLY A 220 24.75 16.49 -0.70
C GLY A 220 24.16 17.91 -0.71
N HIS A 221 22.86 18.07 -0.48
CA HIS A 221 22.23 19.38 -0.32
C HIS A 221 22.66 20.05 1.00
N GLU A 222 22.79 21.38 1.03
CA GLU A 222 23.19 22.13 2.26
C GLU A 222 22.24 21.84 3.45
N ARG A 223 20.96 21.62 3.14
CA ARG A 223 19.91 21.30 4.12
C ARG A 223 19.52 19.82 4.16
N GLU A 224 20.37 18.91 3.67
CA GLU A 224 20.08 17.47 3.61
C GLU A 224 19.50 16.93 4.92
N ASP A 225 20.13 17.24 6.06
CA ASP A 225 19.67 16.77 7.37
C ASP A 225 18.26 17.27 7.70
N ILE A 226 17.94 18.54 7.40
CA ILE A 226 16.61 19.12 7.65
C ILE A 226 15.56 18.45 6.75
N LEU A 227 15.89 18.20 5.48
CA LEU A 227 14.99 17.56 4.53
C LEU A 227 14.70 16.12 4.91
N LYS A 228 15.74 15.36 5.29
CA LYS A 228 15.60 14.01 5.86
C LYS A 228 14.77 14.02 7.14
N PHE A 229 15.02 14.97 8.02
CA PHE A 229 14.24 15.12 9.25
C PHE A 229 12.75 15.37 8.96
N ARG A 230 12.40 16.26 8.02
CA ARG A 230 11.01 16.52 7.62
C ARG A 230 10.36 15.24 7.04
N ALA A 231 11.05 14.55 6.13
CA ALA A 231 10.57 13.29 5.54
C ALA A 231 10.30 12.20 6.60
N LEU A 232 11.22 12.03 7.56
CA LEU A 232 11.07 11.06 8.64
C LEU A 232 9.91 11.40 9.59
N ASN A 233 9.67 12.68 9.89
CA ASN A 233 8.52 13.08 10.70
C ASN A 233 7.19 12.75 9.99
N LEU A 234 7.09 13.01 8.69
CA LEU A 234 5.90 12.61 7.91
C LEU A 234 5.68 11.08 7.93
N MET A 235 6.78 10.33 7.81
CA MET A 235 6.75 8.87 7.91
C MET A 235 6.30 8.39 9.29
N ARG A 236 6.85 8.98 10.37
CA ARG A 236 6.46 8.68 11.76
C ARG A 236 4.96 8.93 11.95
N ASP A 237 4.48 10.12 11.59
CA ASP A 237 3.09 10.53 11.80
C ASP A 237 2.13 9.61 11.03
N ARG A 238 2.52 9.18 9.82
CA ARG A 238 1.73 8.23 9.04
C ARG A 238 1.65 6.86 9.71
N ILE A 239 2.76 6.33 10.22
CA ILE A 239 2.80 5.05 10.93
C ILE A 239 1.99 5.12 12.22
N GLU A 240 2.14 6.20 12.98
CA GLU A 240 1.38 6.47 14.21
C GLU A 240 -0.12 6.44 13.96
N LEU A 241 -0.58 7.16 12.93
CA LEU A 241 -2.00 7.16 12.55
C LEU A 241 -2.52 5.75 12.22
N GLN A 242 -1.69 4.89 11.62
CA GLN A 242 -2.09 3.50 11.35
C GLN A 242 -2.20 2.69 12.63
N LEU A 243 -1.22 2.81 13.54
CA LEU A 243 -1.23 2.16 14.84
C LEU A 243 -2.43 2.59 15.68
N GLU A 244 -2.74 3.89 15.72
CA GLU A 244 -3.91 4.43 16.41
C GLU A 244 -5.20 3.82 15.85
N ARG A 245 -5.34 3.71 14.53
CA ARG A 245 -6.50 3.07 13.90
C ARG A 245 -6.64 1.61 14.29
N LEU A 246 -5.52 0.87 14.33
CA LEU A 246 -5.51 -0.51 14.79
C LEU A 246 -5.97 -0.56 16.25
N HIS A 247 -5.34 0.17 17.17
CA HIS A 247 -5.72 0.15 18.59
C HIS A 247 -7.16 0.60 18.84
N ALA A 248 -7.65 1.63 18.14
CA ALA A 248 -9.02 2.13 18.30
C ALA A 248 -10.08 1.09 17.90
N SER A 249 -9.75 0.15 17.01
CA SER A 249 -10.70 -0.88 16.57
C SER A 249 -10.71 -2.14 17.45
N GLU A 250 -9.88 -2.23 18.50
CA GLU A 250 -9.70 -3.45 19.30
C GLU A 250 -11.01 -3.91 19.96
N GLN A 251 -11.76 -2.99 20.57
CA GLN A 251 -13.05 -3.30 21.21
C GLN A 251 -14.10 -3.83 20.21
N ILE A 252 -14.08 -3.32 18.98
CA ILE A 252 -14.98 -3.78 17.91
C ILE A 252 -14.61 -5.20 17.51
N VAL A 253 -13.31 -5.49 17.38
CA VAL A 253 -12.81 -6.83 17.09
C VAL A 253 -13.28 -7.79 18.16
N GLU A 254 -13.02 -7.52 19.45
CA GLU A 254 -13.46 -8.37 20.56
C GLU A 254 -14.97 -8.66 20.53
N THR A 255 -15.79 -7.67 20.19
CA THR A 255 -17.24 -7.85 20.06
C THR A 255 -17.60 -8.79 18.90
N LEU A 256 -16.92 -8.64 17.75
CA LEU A 256 -17.13 -9.49 16.58
C LEU A 256 -16.65 -10.93 16.79
N LEU A 257 -15.57 -11.13 17.56
CA LEU A 257 -15.05 -12.47 17.88
C LEU A 257 -16.05 -13.33 18.67
N ASN A 258 -16.96 -12.69 19.41
CA ASN A 258 -17.99 -13.35 20.21
C ASN A 258 -19.30 -13.61 19.43
N GLY A 259 -19.37 -13.24 18.15
CA GLY A 259 -20.53 -13.48 17.29
C GLY A 259 -20.47 -14.83 16.57
N GLU A 260 -21.61 -15.51 16.44
CA GLU A 260 -21.71 -16.88 15.85
C GLU A 260 -21.59 -16.95 14.30
N MET A 261 -21.14 -15.91 13.60
CA MET A 261 -21.32 -15.80 12.13
C MET A 261 -20.07 -15.96 11.27
N VAL A 262 -18.86 -16.02 11.82
CA VAL A 262 -17.61 -16.09 11.03
C VAL A 262 -16.92 -17.44 11.23
N ASP A 263 -16.42 -18.01 10.14
CA ASP A 263 -15.62 -19.24 10.17
C ASP A 263 -14.35 -19.06 11.05
N PRO A 264 -14.01 -20.01 11.94
CA PRO A 264 -12.88 -19.86 12.84
C PRO A 264 -11.53 -19.66 12.16
N ASN A 265 -11.30 -20.27 10.99
CA ASN A 265 -10.04 -20.09 10.26
C ASN A 265 -9.96 -18.69 9.65
N THR A 266 -11.08 -18.19 9.12
CA THR A 266 -11.19 -16.81 8.63
C THR A 266 -10.91 -15.81 9.74
N GLN A 267 -11.47 -16.05 10.94
CA GLN A 267 -11.22 -15.24 12.12
C GLN A 267 -9.75 -15.29 12.56
N ALA A 268 -9.15 -16.49 12.61
CA ALA A 268 -7.75 -16.68 12.96
C ALA A 268 -6.81 -15.94 12.00
N ASN A 269 -7.04 -16.06 10.69
CA ASN A 269 -6.22 -15.37 9.68
C ASN A 269 -6.38 -13.84 9.77
N ALA A 270 -7.59 -13.33 10.00
CA ALA A 270 -7.81 -11.89 10.16
C ALA A 270 -7.07 -11.33 11.39
N LEU A 271 -7.08 -12.06 12.51
CA LEU A 271 -6.35 -11.70 13.72
C LEU A 271 -4.84 -11.80 13.52
N GLU A 272 -4.37 -12.81 12.79
CA GLU A 272 -2.95 -12.99 12.53
C GLU A 272 -2.41 -11.88 11.64
N LEU A 273 -3.11 -11.50 10.56
CA LEU A 273 -2.73 -10.35 9.73
C LEU A 273 -2.64 -9.07 10.57
N ARG A 274 -3.64 -8.82 11.42
CA ARG A 274 -3.66 -7.66 12.31
C ARG A 274 -2.46 -7.64 13.26
N ARG A 275 -2.10 -8.79 13.83
CA ARG A 275 -0.93 -8.93 14.71
C ARG A 275 0.35 -8.62 13.95
N ILE A 276 0.54 -9.23 12.78
CA ILE A 276 1.68 -9.01 11.89
C ILE A 276 1.83 -7.52 11.55
N GLU A 277 0.75 -6.87 11.13
CA GLU A 277 0.76 -5.44 10.81
C GLU A 277 1.15 -4.57 12.02
N THR A 278 0.59 -4.87 13.19
CA THR A 278 0.89 -4.14 14.43
C THR A 278 2.35 -4.26 14.82
N ASP A 279 2.91 -5.46 14.73
CA ASP A 279 4.31 -5.73 15.09
C ASP A 279 5.27 -5.00 14.14
N VAL A 280 5.06 -5.11 12.82
CA VAL A 280 5.90 -4.44 11.82
C VAL A 280 5.83 -2.92 11.96
N LEU A 281 4.64 -2.36 12.18
CA LEU A 281 4.47 -0.92 12.38
C LEU A 281 5.12 -0.45 13.68
N GLY A 282 5.02 -1.23 14.76
CA GLY A 282 5.64 -0.90 16.05
C GLY A 282 7.17 -0.84 15.97
N VAL A 283 7.79 -1.82 15.31
CA VAL A 283 9.25 -1.82 15.09
C VAL A 283 9.67 -0.65 14.20
N ALA A 284 8.96 -0.42 13.09
CA ALA A 284 9.25 0.68 12.18
C ALA A 284 9.13 2.05 12.87
N TYR A 285 8.10 2.25 13.69
CA TYR A 285 7.91 3.45 14.49
C TYR A 285 9.08 3.68 15.46
N GLY A 286 9.55 2.62 16.13
CA GLY A 286 10.71 2.68 17.02
C GLY A 286 11.98 3.10 16.28
N ALA A 287 12.29 2.44 15.15
CA ALA A 287 13.47 2.72 14.34
C ALA A 287 13.47 4.16 13.80
N ILE A 288 12.34 4.63 13.27
CA ILE A 288 12.21 6.01 12.76
C ILE A 288 12.38 7.03 13.89
N ASN A 289 11.82 6.79 15.09
CA ASN A 289 12.00 7.69 16.22
C ASN A 289 13.46 7.76 16.70
N GLU A 290 14.18 6.64 16.65
CA GLU A 290 15.61 6.63 16.94
C GLU A 290 16.40 7.47 15.92
N GLU A 291 16.08 7.35 14.63
CA GLU A 291 16.69 8.15 13.57
C GLU A 291 16.38 9.64 13.71
N ILE A 292 15.12 10.01 13.97
CA ILE A 292 14.69 11.38 14.27
C ILE A 292 15.45 11.93 15.49
N SER A 293 15.58 11.13 16.56
CA SER A 293 16.31 11.52 17.77
C SER A 293 17.79 11.76 17.47
N ASN A 294 18.42 10.94 16.63
CA ASN A 294 19.81 11.12 16.23
C ASN A 294 20.00 12.37 15.36
N LEU A 295 19.10 12.62 14.40
CA LEU A 295 19.11 13.84 13.58
C LEU A 295 18.84 15.10 14.42
N SER A 296 17.98 15.03 15.44
CA SER A 296 17.68 16.20 16.29
C SER A 296 18.92 16.78 17.01
N LYS A 297 19.94 15.94 17.24
CA LYS A 297 21.21 16.33 17.88
C LYS A 297 22.13 17.11 16.93
N VAL A 298 21.84 17.14 15.63
CA VAL A 298 22.58 17.93 14.65
C VAL A 298 22.28 19.41 14.87
N SER A 299 23.32 20.24 14.88
CA SER A 299 23.23 21.67 15.24
C SER A 299 22.22 22.45 14.42
N SER A 300 22.12 22.17 13.11
CA SER A 300 21.19 22.84 12.20
C SER A 300 19.72 22.55 12.54
N ILE A 301 19.43 21.31 12.95
CA ILE A 301 18.08 20.89 13.36
C ILE A 301 17.76 21.41 14.76
N SER A 302 18.72 21.37 15.69
CA SER A 302 18.55 21.96 17.03
C SER A 302 18.23 23.46 16.96
N GLN A 303 18.87 24.22 16.05
CA GLN A 303 18.57 25.63 15.83
C GLN A 303 17.15 25.84 15.27
N LEU A 304 16.75 25.03 14.29
CA LEU A 304 15.40 25.07 13.71
C LEU A 304 14.31 24.73 14.74
N LEU A 305 14.53 23.72 15.59
CA LEU A 305 13.60 23.38 16.67
C LEU A 305 13.50 24.51 17.71
N THR A 306 14.61 25.19 17.99
CA THR A 306 14.64 26.32 18.93
C THR A 306 13.90 27.54 18.35
N SER A 307 14.06 27.84 17.05
CA SER A 307 13.33 28.96 16.43
C SER A 307 11.83 28.72 16.38
N VAL A 308 11.39 27.51 16.03
CA VAL A 308 9.95 27.14 16.02
C VAL A 308 9.33 27.23 17.43
N GLN A 309 10.07 26.88 18.49
CA GLN A 309 9.62 27.03 19.87
C GLN A 309 9.53 28.49 20.34
N VAL A 310 10.33 29.40 19.75
CA VAL A 310 10.28 30.84 20.05
C VAL A 310 9.09 31.48 19.33
N ASP A 311 8.84 31.12 18.07
CA ASP A 311 7.70 31.62 17.31
C ASP A 311 6.36 31.15 17.92
N ALA A 312 6.27 29.89 18.36
CA ALA A 312 5.08 29.38 19.05
C ALA A 312 4.80 30.03 20.42
N LYS A 313 5.82 30.64 21.06
CA LYS A 313 5.66 31.42 22.30
C LYS A 313 5.30 32.88 22.05
N HIS A 314 5.59 33.42 20.87
CA HIS A 314 5.22 34.77 20.48
C HIS A 314 3.75 34.89 20.03
N ASP A 315 3.13 33.78 19.64
CA ASP A 315 1.70 33.68 19.29
C ASP A 315 0.76 33.39 20.49
N ASP A 316 1.25 33.46 21.74
CA ASP A 316 0.40 33.42 22.93
C ASP A 316 -0.22 34.83 23.18
N PRO A 317 -1.56 35.03 23.07
CA PRO A 317 -2.18 36.34 23.19
C PRO A 317 -2.19 36.91 24.63
N SER A 318 -1.51 36.28 25.59
CA SER A 318 -1.63 36.60 27.01
C SER A 318 -0.65 37.65 27.54
N ALA A 319 0.06 38.37 26.67
CA ALA A 319 0.96 39.45 27.05
C ALA A 319 0.55 40.82 26.48
N GLU A 320 -0.71 41.23 26.67
CA GLU A 320 -1.06 42.65 26.61
C GLU A 320 -0.69 43.34 27.93
N SER A 321 0.37 44.14 27.85
CA SER A 321 0.70 45.34 28.62
C SER A 321 -0.10 45.63 29.90
N ASN A 322 0.55 45.42 31.05
CA ASN A 322 0.34 46.29 32.21
C ASN A 322 0.86 47.69 31.88
N GLU A 323 0.02 48.55 31.33
CA GLU A 323 0.18 50.00 31.50
C GLU A 323 -0.83 50.45 32.55
N GLU A 324 -0.32 50.74 33.74
CA GLU A 324 -0.99 51.53 34.75
C GLU A 324 -1.27 52.91 34.17
N ASP A 325 -2.54 53.28 34.01
CA ASP A 325 -2.93 54.69 33.89
C ASP A 325 -3.79 55.07 35.10
N ASP A 326 -3.11 55.73 36.02
CA ASP A 326 -3.63 56.56 37.09
C ASP A 326 -4.20 57.88 36.53
N PHE A 327 -5.11 58.49 37.28
CA PHE A 327 -5.73 59.83 37.15
C PHE A 327 -7.16 60.00 36.61
N SER A 328 -8.05 60.20 37.61
CA SER A 328 -9.26 61.05 37.70
C SER A 328 -10.55 60.63 37.00
#